data_AF-A0A947FN26-F1
#
_entry.id   AF-A0A947FN26-F1
#
_cell.length_a   1.000
_cell.length_b   1.000
_cell.length_c   1.000
_cell.angle_alpha   90.00
_cell.angle_beta   90.00
_cell.angle_gamma   90.00
#
_symmetry.space_group_name_H-M   'P 1'
#
loop_
_entity.id
_entity.type
_entity.pdbx_description
1 polymer ?
#
loop_
_entity_poly.entity_id
_entity_poly.type
_entity_poly.pdbx_seq_one_letter_code
_entity_poly.pdbx_strand_id
1 'polypeptide(L)'
;THPLVDAYLRRAWKQSTDVAALSAMIAKGTANLQSDSALLAGLTHSIGLSPILVKAESDTSLLNDEEALGQLLYEIHPMVGSQILKRWDFSSALVKVPAEHLMINRNGDKGAPDYVDIVQVALLQTLADLRHPLANVDQAQVSAFDRLGLRDSVEEIDMTGGVVEEAEVVCGGIEVEEIRVAIG
;
A
#
# COMPACT_ATOMS: atom_id res chain seq x y z
N THR A 1 22.84 -2.80 -11.88
CA THR A 1 21.70 -1.93 -11.55
C THR A 1 22.21 -0.52 -11.34
N HIS A 2 21.65 0.45 -12.04
CA HIS A 2 22.02 1.87 -11.89
C HIS A 2 21.63 2.35 -10.47
N PRO A 3 22.46 3.15 -9.76
CA PRO A 3 22.20 3.52 -8.36
C PRO A 3 20.83 4.19 -8.14
N LEU A 4 20.43 5.06 -9.08
CA LEU A 4 19.11 5.71 -9.06
C LEU A 4 17.97 4.67 -9.15
N VAL A 5 18.10 3.69 -10.04
CA VAL A 5 17.09 2.64 -10.23
C VAL A 5 16.99 1.73 -9.00
N ASP A 6 18.13 1.34 -8.41
CA ASP A 6 18.14 0.57 -7.16
C ASP A 6 17.44 1.33 -6.03
N ALA A 7 17.68 2.65 -5.91
CA ALA A 7 17.03 3.50 -4.92
C ALA A 7 15.50 3.56 -5.12
N TYR A 8 15.02 3.73 -6.36
CA TYR A 8 13.59 3.70 -6.67
C TYR A 8 12.95 2.35 -6.34
N LEU A 9 13.58 1.24 -6.74
CA LEU A 9 13.07 -0.12 -6.47
C LEU A 9 12.95 -0.39 -4.97
N ARG A 10 13.98 -0.02 -4.18
CA ARG A 10 13.93 -0.17 -2.71
C ARG A 10 12.84 0.68 -2.07
N ARG A 11 12.70 1.94 -2.52
CA ARG A 11 11.64 2.83 -2.02
C ARG A 11 10.25 2.26 -2.34
N ALA A 12 10.03 1.84 -3.58
CA ALA A 12 8.76 1.24 -4.01
C ALA A 12 8.43 -0.03 -3.23
N TRP A 13 9.43 -0.89 -2.99
CA TRP A 13 9.25 -2.10 -2.18
C TRP A 13 8.85 -1.78 -0.73
N LYS A 14 9.57 -0.85 -0.09
CA LYS A 14 9.27 -0.44 1.29
C LYS A 14 7.85 0.14 1.38
N GLN A 15 7.52 1.09 0.51
CA GLN A 15 6.18 1.70 0.51
C GLN A 15 5.08 0.67 0.26
N SER A 16 5.26 -0.25 -0.70
CA SER A 16 4.25 -1.29 -0.97
C SER A 16 4.05 -2.22 0.22
N THR A 17 5.12 -2.51 0.98
CA THR A 17 5.02 -3.32 2.20
C THR A 17 4.27 -2.58 3.31
N ASP A 18 4.60 -1.30 3.55
CA ASP A 18 3.96 -0.47 4.57
C ASP A 18 2.46 -0.28 4.23
N VAL A 19 2.13 0.01 2.98
CA VAL A 19 0.75 0.13 2.48
C VAL A 19 0.00 -1.19 2.57
N ALA A 20 0.62 -2.33 2.27
CA ALA A 20 0.01 -3.65 2.43
C ALA A 20 -0.40 -3.91 3.89
N ALA A 21 0.51 -3.67 4.84
CA ALA A 21 0.24 -3.90 6.26
C ALA A 21 -0.94 -3.05 6.76
N LEU A 22 -0.94 -1.74 6.44
CA LEU A 22 -2.06 -0.86 6.79
C LEU A 22 -3.36 -1.28 6.08
N SER A 23 -3.29 -1.68 4.81
CA SER A 23 -4.47 -2.13 4.06
C SER A 23 -5.14 -3.34 4.71
N ALA A 24 -4.33 -4.30 5.17
CA ALA A 24 -4.83 -5.46 5.91
C ALA A 24 -5.47 -5.06 7.24
N MET A 25 -4.88 -4.11 7.97
CA MET A 25 -5.42 -3.59 9.22
C MET A 25 -6.78 -2.90 9.01
N ILE A 26 -6.86 -1.97 8.05
CA ILE A 26 -8.08 -1.22 7.72
C ILE A 26 -9.21 -2.17 7.29
N ALA A 27 -8.88 -3.22 6.52
CA ALA A 27 -9.86 -4.21 6.09
C ALA A 27 -10.51 -4.98 7.24
N LYS A 28 -9.81 -5.20 8.37
CA LYS A 28 -10.40 -5.87 9.55
C LYS A 28 -11.53 -5.06 10.18
N GLY A 29 -11.49 -3.74 10.08
CA GLY A 29 -12.54 -2.83 10.54
C GLY A 29 -13.65 -2.59 9.50
N THR A 30 -13.48 -3.05 8.26
CA THR A 30 -14.41 -2.78 7.16
C THR A 30 -15.22 -4.02 6.80
N ALA A 31 -16.54 -3.96 7.01
CA ALA A 31 -17.42 -5.06 6.63
C ALA A 31 -17.35 -5.33 5.11
N ASN A 32 -17.27 -6.61 4.73
CA ASN A 32 -17.28 -7.13 3.35
C ASN A 32 -15.95 -7.09 2.55
N LEU A 33 -14.84 -6.65 3.14
CA LEU A 33 -13.52 -6.72 2.49
C LEU A 33 -12.61 -7.72 3.23
N GLN A 34 -11.90 -8.56 2.47
CA GLN A 34 -11.04 -9.60 3.06
C GLN A 34 -9.65 -9.03 3.33
N SER A 35 -9.14 -9.22 4.55
CA SER A 35 -7.81 -8.74 4.99
C SER A 35 -6.69 -9.21 4.05
N ASP A 36 -6.67 -10.47 3.64
CA ASP A 36 -5.61 -11.02 2.77
C ASP A 36 -5.65 -10.41 1.37
N SER A 37 -6.85 -10.13 0.84
CA SER A 37 -7.01 -9.45 -0.45
C SER A 37 -6.59 -7.99 -0.36
N ALA A 38 -6.85 -7.31 0.77
CA ALA A 38 -6.39 -5.95 1.01
C ALA A 38 -4.86 -5.87 1.18
N LEU A 39 -4.24 -6.84 1.87
CA LEU A 39 -2.79 -6.99 1.95
C LEU A 39 -2.18 -7.10 0.55
N LEU A 40 -2.73 -8.00 -0.28
CA LEU A 40 -2.27 -8.20 -1.65
C LEU A 40 -2.49 -6.95 -2.52
N ALA A 41 -3.63 -6.27 -2.36
CA ALA A 41 -3.92 -5.00 -3.04
C ALA A 41 -2.86 -3.95 -2.73
N GLY A 42 -2.53 -3.76 -1.44
CA GLY A 42 -1.49 -2.84 -1.02
C GLY A 42 -0.10 -3.25 -1.48
N LEU A 43 0.21 -4.54 -1.53
CA LEU A 43 1.52 -5.00 -2.02
C LEU A 43 1.68 -4.78 -3.53
N THR A 44 0.60 -4.85 -4.29
CA THR A 44 0.62 -4.82 -5.76
C THR A 44 0.24 -3.47 -6.36
N HIS A 45 -0.16 -2.48 -5.54
CA HIS A 45 -0.64 -1.17 -6.03
C HIS A 45 0.36 -0.47 -6.96
N SER A 46 1.66 -0.60 -6.67
CA SER A 46 2.76 0.02 -7.42
C SER A 46 3.61 -0.97 -8.23
N ILE A 47 3.10 -2.18 -8.52
CA ILE A 47 3.86 -3.24 -9.21
C ILE A 47 4.36 -2.82 -10.61
N GLY A 48 3.69 -1.85 -11.24
CA GLY A 48 4.07 -1.30 -12.54
C GLY A 48 5.39 -0.55 -12.55
N LEU A 49 5.91 -0.09 -11.40
CA LEU A 49 7.17 0.64 -11.32
C LEU A 49 8.36 -0.22 -11.74
N SER A 50 8.40 -1.47 -11.27
CA SER A 50 9.54 -2.37 -11.48
C SER A 50 9.90 -2.57 -12.97
N PRO A 51 8.98 -2.99 -13.86
CA PRO A 51 9.31 -3.18 -15.27
C PRO A 51 9.65 -1.87 -16.00
N ILE A 52 9.06 -0.73 -15.61
CA ILE A 52 9.41 0.58 -16.19
C ILE A 52 10.85 0.95 -15.82
N LEU A 53 11.21 0.79 -14.55
CA LEU A 53 12.56 1.08 -14.05
C LEU A 53 13.63 0.17 -14.68
N VAL A 54 13.34 -1.13 -14.81
CA VAL A 54 14.23 -2.08 -15.51
C VAL A 54 14.42 -1.68 -16.98
N LYS A 55 13.36 -1.20 -17.65
CA LYS A 55 13.47 -0.71 -19.02
C LYS A 55 14.27 0.59 -19.10
N ALA A 56 14.12 1.49 -18.13
CA ALA A 56 14.86 2.75 -18.06
C ALA A 56 16.37 2.55 -17.89
N GLU A 57 16.82 1.43 -17.28
CA GLU A 57 18.26 1.11 -17.24
C GLU A 57 18.92 1.00 -18.63
N SER A 58 18.13 0.70 -19.66
CA SER A 58 18.63 0.62 -21.04
C SER A 58 18.69 1.98 -21.75
N ASP A 59 18.17 3.05 -21.14
CA ASP A 59 18.15 4.40 -21.70
C ASP A 59 18.76 5.40 -20.70
N THR A 60 20.07 5.62 -20.83
CA THR A 60 20.84 6.50 -19.93
C THR A 60 20.43 7.97 -20.04
N SER A 61 19.77 8.40 -21.11
CA SER A 61 19.32 9.79 -21.25
C SER A 61 18.21 10.13 -20.25
N LEU A 62 17.35 9.15 -19.97
CA LEU A 62 16.21 9.27 -19.06
C LEU A 62 16.63 9.21 -17.58
N LEU A 63 17.79 8.61 -17.29
CA LEU A 63 18.36 8.53 -15.94
C LEU A 63 19.12 9.79 -15.51
N ASN A 64 19.43 10.68 -16.46
CA ASN A 64 20.12 11.94 -16.18
C ASN A 64 19.15 13.05 -15.69
N ASP A 65 17.85 12.83 -15.84
CA ASP A 65 16.79 13.75 -15.40
C ASP A 65 15.85 13.02 -14.42
N GLU A 66 16.20 13.08 -13.14
CA GLU A 66 15.46 12.41 -12.06
C GLU A 66 14.02 12.93 -11.92
N GLU A 67 13.80 14.22 -12.19
CA GLU A 67 12.47 14.82 -12.12
C GLU A 67 11.57 14.29 -13.26
N ALA A 68 12.08 14.30 -14.50
CA ALA A 68 11.36 13.74 -15.63
C ALA A 68 11.08 12.24 -15.47
N LEU A 69 12.03 11.48 -14.94
CA LEU A 69 11.83 10.06 -14.61
C LEU A 69 10.73 9.89 -13.56
N GLY A 70 10.74 10.70 -12.49
CA GLY A 70 9.71 10.67 -11.46
C GLY A 70 8.31 10.93 -12.00
N GLN A 71 8.15 11.95 -12.85
CA GLN A 71 6.88 12.27 -13.52
C GLN A 71 6.41 11.12 -14.41
N LEU A 72 7.29 10.58 -15.25
CA LEU A 72 6.99 9.44 -16.12
C LEU A 72 6.53 8.22 -15.32
N LEU A 73 7.22 7.91 -14.22
CA LEU A 73 6.86 6.80 -13.35
C LEU A 73 5.46 7.02 -12.76
N TYR A 74 5.19 8.21 -12.21
CA TYR A 74 3.90 8.54 -11.64
C TYR A 74 2.74 8.38 -12.64
N GLU A 75 2.92 8.83 -13.88
CA GLU A 75 1.89 8.78 -14.91
C GLU A 75 1.64 7.37 -15.47
N ILE A 76 2.69 6.57 -15.66
CA ILE A 76 2.59 5.34 -16.46
C ILE A 76 2.42 4.08 -15.60
N HIS A 77 3.01 4.04 -14.40
CA HIS A 77 2.94 2.85 -13.55
C HIS A 77 1.51 2.36 -13.23
N PRO A 78 0.47 3.22 -13.07
CA PRO A 78 -0.89 2.76 -12.79
C PRO A 78 -1.42 1.85 -13.90
N MET A 79 -1.26 2.30 -15.15
CA MET A 79 -1.69 1.56 -16.34
C MET A 79 -0.91 0.25 -16.48
N VAL A 80 0.41 0.31 -16.34
CA VAL A 80 1.27 -0.88 -16.44
C VAL A 80 0.92 -1.91 -15.36
N GLY A 81 0.75 -1.45 -14.11
CA GLY A 81 0.36 -2.30 -12.98
C GLY A 81 -0.97 -3.00 -13.22
N SER A 82 -2.00 -2.29 -13.66
CA SER A 82 -3.29 -2.90 -13.98
C SER A 82 -3.21 -3.92 -15.11
N GLN A 83 -2.39 -3.69 -16.14
CA GLN A 83 -2.21 -4.65 -17.22
C GLN A 83 -1.47 -5.92 -16.77
N ILE A 84 -0.50 -5.78 -15.86
CA ILE A 84 0.18 -6.93 -15.24
C ILE A 84 -0.82 -7.77 -14.45
N LEU A 85 -1.61 -7.16 -13.57
CA LEU A 85 -2.59 -7.87 -12.76
C LEU A 85 -3.67 -8.57 -13.61
N LYS A 86 -4.12 -7.93 -14.70
CA LYS A 86 -5.02 -8.59 -15.68
C LYS A 86 -4.37 -9.81 -16.31
N ARG A 87 -3.10 -9.71 -16.68
CA ARG A 87 -2.38 -10.83 -17.32
C ARG A 87 -2.13 -11.99 -16.36
N TRP A 88 -2.09 -11.71 -15.06
CA TRP A 88 -2.01 -12.72 -14.00
C TRP A 88 -3.39 -13.26 -13.57
N ASP A 89 -4.46 -12.91 -14.28
CA ASP A 89 -5.84 -13.33 -14.00
C ASP A 89 -6.35 -12.95 -12.59
N PHE A 90 -5.88 -11.81 -12.06
CA PHE A 90 -6.40 -11.28 -10.80
C PHE A 90 -7.84 -10.79 -10.96
N SER A 91 -8.59 -10.78 -9.85
CA SER A 91 -9.97 -10.30 -9.85
C SER A 91 -10.07 -8.84 -10.31
N SER A 92 -11.20 -8.48 -10.90
CA SER A 92 -11.46 -7.12 -11.36
C SER A 92 -11.33 -6.08 -10.24
N ALA A 93 -11.66 -6.47 -9.00
CA ALA A 93 -11.52 -5.62 -7.82
C ALA A 93 -10.05 -5.25 -7.53
N LEU A 94 -9.11 -6.21 -7.67
CA LEU A 94 -7.68 -5.95 -7.49
C LEU A 94 -7.05 -5.24 -8.69
N VAL A 95 -7.50 -5.57 -9.90
CA VAL A 95 -7.02 -4.93 -11.13
C VAL A 95 -7.26 -3.41 -11.16
N LYS A 96 -8.34 -2.94 -10.53
CA LYS A 96 -8.64 -1.50 -10.39
C LYS A 96 -7.66 -0.75 -9.50
N VAL A 97 -7.04 -1.43 -8.54
CA VAL A 97 -6.21 -0.80 -7.50
C VAL A 97 -5.05 -0.01 -8.10
N PRO A 98 -4.16 -0.58 -8.96
CA PRO A 98 -3.10 0.21 -9.56
C PRO A 98 -3.62 1.40 -10.37
N ALA A 99 -4.70 1.24 -11.13
CA ALA A 99 -5.26 2.30 -11.98
C ALA A 99 -5.86 3.46 -11.18
N GLU A 100 -6.52 3.18 -10.05
CA GLU A 100 -7.43 4.15 -9.42
C GLU A 100 -6.94 4.67 -8.06
N HIS A 101 -5.96 4.03 -7.41
CA HIS A 101 -5.54 4.41 -6.05
C HIS A 101 -5.02 5.85 -5.92
N LEU A 102 -4.50 6.43 -7.01
CA LEU A 102 -4.04 7.84 -7.06
C LEU A 102 -5.17 8.83 -7.40
N MET A 103 -6.36 8.35 -7.78
CA MET A 103 -7.50 9.21 -8.12
C MET A 103 -8.19 9.69 -6.84
N ILE A 104 -7.73 10.82 -6.30
CA ILE A 104 -8.23 11.40 -5.04
C ILE A 104 -9.75 11.66 -5.07
N ASN A 105 -10.25 12.15 -6.20
CA ASN A 105 -11.65 12.54 -6.37
C ASN A 105 -12.52 11.39 -6.90
N ARG A 106 -12.11 10.12 -6.74
CA ARG A 106 -12.91 9.01 -7.26
C ARG A 106 -14.20 8.85 -6.43
N ASN A 107 -15.32 8.80 -7.13
CA ASN A 107 -16.59 8.35 -6.57
C ASN A 107 -16.58 6.82 -6.70
N GLY A 108 -16.31 6.10 -5.61
CA GLY A 108 -16.20 4.64 -5.57
C GLY A 108 -17.46 3.90 -6.05
N ASP A 109 -17.58 2.60 -5.78
CA ASP A 109 -18.71 1.80 -6.29
C ASP A 109 -20.02 2.10 -5.55
N LYS A 110 -20.73 3.15 -6.00
CA LYS A 110 -22.05 3.56 -5.48
C LYS A 110 -22.07 3.84 -3.98
N GLY A 111 -20.93 4.28 -3.43
CA GLY A 111 -20.78 4.62 -2.02
C GLY A 111 -20.34 3.47 -1.12
N ALA A 112 -20.24 2.23 -1.62
CA ALA A 112 -19.65 1.13 -0.86
C ALA A 112 -18.10 1.20 -0.88
N PRO A 113 -17.42 0.85 0.22
CA PRO A 113 -15.97 0.77 0.24
C PRO A 113 -15.46 -0.40 -0.62
N ASP A 114 -14.35 -0.20 -1.31
CA ASP A 114 -13.63 -1.24 -2.05
C ASP A 114 -12.13 -1.29 -1.71
N TYR A 115 -11.36 -2.19 -2.35
CA TYR A 115 -9.92 -2.28 -2.12
C TYR A 115 -9.14 -1.04 -2.58
N VAL A 116 -9.68 -0.25 -3.53
CA VAL A 116 -9.06 1.00 -3.96
C VAL A 116 -9.15 2.04 -2.84
N ASP A 117 -10.28 2.11 -2.14
CA ASP A 117 -10.44 2.97 -0.96
C ASP A 117 -9.41 2.65 0.12
N ILE A 118 -9.30 1.36 0.46
CA ILE A 118 -8.37 0.89 1.48
C ILE A 118 -6.94 1.28 1.12
N VAL A 119 -6.50 0.97 -0.10
CA VAL A 119 -5.13 1.23 -0.54
C VAL A 119 -4.87 2.73 -0.65
N GLN A 120 -5.85 3.53 -1.09
CA GLN A 120 -5.72 4.97 -1.15
C GLN A 120 -5.55 5.59 0.24
N VAL A 121 -6.37 5.20 1.22
CA VAL A 121 -6.23 5.68 2.61
C VAL A 121 -4.92 5.20 3.22
N ALA A 122 -4.57 3.92 3.07
CA ALA A 122 -3.29 3.38 3.55
C ALA A 122 -2.10 4.15 2.95
N LEU A 123 -2.11 4.41 1.64
CA LEU A 123 -1.06 5.18 0.98
C LEU A 123 -0.94 6.59 1.56
N LEU A 124 -2.05 7.31 1.71
CA LEU A 124 -2.04 8.66 2.29
C LEU A 124 -1.53 8.65 3.73
N GLN A 125 -1.91 7.66 4.55
CA GLN A 125 -1.39 7.52 5.92
C GLN A 125 0.11 7.22 5.95
N THR A 126 0.62 6.34 5.08
CA THR A 126 2.08 6.10 5.00
C THR A 126 2.87 7.33 4.56
N LEU A 127 2.22 8.27 3.87
CA LEU A 127 2.83 9.49 3.36
C LEU A 127 2.68 10.68 4.32
N ALA A 128 1.74 10.64 5.26
CA ALA A 128 1.45 11.75 6.17
C ALA A 128 2.64 12.13 7.07
N ASP A 129 3.47 11.15 7.46
CA ASP A 129 4.69 11.39 8.26
C ASP A 129 5.92 11.76 7.40
N LEU A 130 5.78 11.77 6.07
CA LEU A 130 6.86 12.03 5.12
C LEU A 130 6.66 13.40 4.45
N ARG A 131 7.76 14.12 4.17
CA ARG A 131 7.74 15.33 3.34
C ARG A 131 7.48 14.98 1.86
N HIS A 132 6.29 14.50 1.52
CA HIS A 132 5.88 14.04 0.18
C HIS A 132 4.76 14.91 -0.41
N PRO A 133 4.67 15.15 -1.74
CA PRO A 133 3.62 15.97 -2.34
C PRO A 133 2.19 15.56 -1.98
N LEU A 134 1.95 14.25 -1.80
CA LEU A 134 0.65 13.71 -1.35
C LEU A 134 0.39 13.88 0.16
N ALA A 135 1.39 14.25 0.97
CA ALA A 135 1.21 14.54 2.40
C ALA A 135 0.42 15.85 2.62
N ASN A 136 0.40 16.73 1.63
CA ASN A 136 -0.39 17.97 1.63
C ASN A 136 -1.79 17.78 1.00
N VAL A 137 -2.20 16.55 0.67
CA VAL A 137 -3.57 16.30 0.25
C VAL A 137 -4.47 16.54 1.45
N ASP A 138 -5.42 17.46 1.29
CA ASP A 138 -6.47 17.66 2.27
C ASP A 138 -7.29 16.37 2.38
N GLN A 139 -7.08 15.63 3.48
CA GLN A 139 -7.81 14.40 3.77
C GLN A 139 -9.32 14.65 3.85
N ALA A 140 -9.74 15.91 4.04
CA ALA A 140 -11.15 16.30 3.97
C ALA A 140 -11.76 16.18 2.55
N GLN A 141 -10.95 16.13 1.49
CA GLN A 141 -11.41 15.97 0.10
C GLN A 141 -11.41 14.51 -0.37
N VAL A 142 -10.79 13.60 0.39
CA VAL A 142 -10.65 12.20 0.00
C VAL A 142 -11.88 11.42 0.45
N SER A 143 -12.82 11.19 -0.47
CA SER A 143 -14.08 10.49 -0.19
C SER A 143 -13.91 9.03 0.27
N ALA A 144 -12.71 8.45 0.13
CA ALA A 144 -12.39 7.12 0.65
C ALA A 144 -12.46 7.06 2.19
N PHE A 145 -12.06 8.13 2.90
CA PHE A 145 -12.17 8.18 4.37
C PHE A 145 -13.63 8.11 4.83
N ASP A 146 -14.53 8.77 4.11
CA ASP A 146 -15.97 8.73 4.39
C ASP A 146 -16.53 7.32 4.18
N ARG A 147 -16.19 6.67 3.06
CA ARG A 147 -16.66 5.31 2.73
C ARG A 147 -16.15 4.24 3.71
N LEU A 148 -14.95 4.43 4.24
CA LEU A 148 -14.35 3.53 5.23
C LEU A 148 -14.77 3.86 6.67
N GLY A 149 -15.51 4.94 6.90
CA GLY A 149 -15.91 5.37 8.25
C GLY A 149 -14.74 5.85 9.12
N LEU A 150 -13.63 6.26 8.50
CA LEU A 150 -12.39 6.62 9.20
C LEU A 150 -12.27 8.12 9.50
N ARG A 151 -13.26 8.93 9.12
CA ARG A 151 -13.24 10.38 9.33
C ARG A 151 -13.38 10.78 10.81
N ASP A 152 -14.10 9.98 11.60
CA ASP A 152 -14.32 10.24 13.04
C ASP A 152 -13.44 9.38 13.96
N SER A 153 -12.63 8.47 13.42
CA SER A 153 -11.76 7.57 14.19
C SER A 153 -10.34 8.12 14.34
N VAL A 154 -10.20 9.40 14.70
CA VAL A 154 -8.96 9.89 15.30
C VAL A 154 -8.97 9.45 16.77
N GLU A 155 -8.77 8.16 17.01
CA GLU A 155 -8.16 7.78 18.29
C GLU A 155 -6.70 8.20 18.19
N GLU A 156 -6.31 9.19 18.98
CA GLU A 156 -4.90 9.48 19.25
C GLU A 156 -4.23 8.17 19.66
N ILE A 157 -3.40 7.60 18.78
CA ILE A 157 -2.40 6.65 19.23
C ILE A 157 -1.37 7.47 20.00
N ASP A 158 -1.60 7.60 21.29
CA ASP A 158 -0.66 8.17 22.24
C ASP A 158 0.59 7.28 22.27
N MET A 159 1.61 7.66 21.50
CA MET A 159 2.95 7.06 21.55
C MET A 159 3.79 7.56 22.75
N THR A 160 3.17 8.06 23.83
CA THR A 160 3.82 8.25 25.13
C THR A 160 3.57 7.10 26.11
N GLY A 161 3.22 5.92 25.61
CA GLY A 161 3.31 4.66 26.36
C GLY A 161 4.77 4.29 26.64
N GLY A 162 5.27 4.74 27.78
CA GLY A 162 6.58 4.36 28.31
C GLY A 162 6.73 2.84 28.42
N VAL A 163 7.98 2.38 28.30
CA VAL A 163 8.41 1.03 28.66
C VAL A 163 7.91 0.69 30.06
N VAL A 164 6.92 -0.19 30.15
CA VAL A 164 6.59 -0.91 31.39
C VAL A 164 6.76 -2.40 31.12
N GLU A 165 7.63 -2.98 31.93
CA GLU A 165 7.96 -4.40 32.04
C GLU A 165 6.70 -5.28 32.08
N GLU A 166 6.75 -6.39 31.37
CA GLU A 166 5.68 -7.39 31.28
C GLU A 166 5.34 -7.98 32.66
N ALA A 167 4.06 -7.96 33.02
CA ALA A 167 3.50 -8.88 34.01
C ALA A 167 2.75 -10.00 33.29
N GLU A 168 3.26 -11.20 33.49
CA GLU A 168 2.81 -12.50 33.03
C GLU A 168 1.30 -12.74 33.20
N VAL A 169 0.60 -13.10 32.11
CA VAL A 169 -0.70 -13.79 32.18
C VAL A 169 -0.56 -15.16 31.55
N VAL A 170 -0.41 -16.16 32.41
CA VAL A 170 -0.52 -17.58 32.08
C VAL A 170 -1.94 -17.88 31.61
N CYS A 171 -2.08 -18.32 30.37
CA CYS A 171 -3.21 -19.15 29.92
C CYS A 171 -2.65 -20.37 29.21
N GLY A 172 -3.01 -21.54 29.75
CA GLY A 172 -2.33 -22.80 29.50
C GLY A 172 -2.48 -23.34 28.09
N GLY A 173 -1.36 -23.90 27.61
CA GLY A 173 -1.31 -25.23 27.00
C GLY A 173 -1.86 -25.33 25.59
N ILE A 174 -0.98 -25.12 24.61
CA ILE A 174 -0.49 -26.15 23.65
C ILE A 174 0.81 -25.55 23.07
N GLU A 175 1.95 -26.16 23.35
CA GLU A 175 3.24 -25.67 22.86
C GLU A 175 3.42 -25.98 21.37
N VAL A 176 3.76 -24.95 20.60
CA VAL A 176 3.95 -25.01 19.14
C VAL A 176 5.36 -25.50 18.76
N GLU A 177 6.10 -26.07 19.71
CA GLU A 177 7.47 -26.58 19.53
C GLU A 177 7.51 -27.95 18.80
N GLU A 178 6.38 -28.67 18.70
CA GLU A 178 6.33 -30.02 18.10
C GLU A 178 6.31 -30.08 16.55
N ILE A 179 6.27 -28.94 15.84
CA ILE A 179 6.22 -28.92 14.36
C ILE A 179 7.60 -28.72 13.70
N ARG A 180 8.66 -28.39 14.45
CA ARG A 180 10.02 -28.22 13.89
C ARG A 180 10.93 -29.45 13.92
N VAL A 181 10.48 -30.59 14.45
CA VAL A 181 11.25 -31.86 14.42
C VAL A 181 10.75 -32.84 13.35
N ALA A 182 9.68 -32.53 12.61
CA ALA A 182 9.11 -33.45 11.62
C ALA A 182 9.66 -33.30 10.18
N ILE A 183 10.55 -32.35 9.89
CA ILE A 183 11.18 -32.23 8.56
C ILE A 183 12.58 -31.62 8.66
N GLY A 184 13.58 -32.47 8.93
CA GLY A 184 15.00 -32.20 8.71
C GLY A 184 15.80 -31.84 9.94
#